data_AF-A0A8T4XA46-F1
#
_entry.id   AF-A0A8T4XA46-F1
#
_cell.length_a   1.000
_cell.length_b   1.000
_cell.length_c   1.000
_cell.angle_alpha   90.00
_cell.angle_beta   90.00
_cell.angle_gamma   90.00
#
_symmetry.space_group_name_H-M   'P 1'
#
loop_
_entity.id
_entity.type
_entity.pdbx_description
1 polymer ?
#
loop_
_entity_poly.entity_id
_entity_poly.type
_entity_poly.pdbx_seq_one_letter_code
_entity_poly.pdbx_strand_id
1 'polypeptide(L)' 'MTDDISAEDRERVTLLQIVSRSKNDFKKLTLDQLKRLQELLEKKDYSHDKKAQKSKQKLLNKINTRIYELEEGKGIFY' A
#
# COMPACT_ATOMS: atom_id res chain seq x y z
N MET A 1 23.68 8.91 -14.71
CA MET A 1 23.29 8.87 -13.29
C MET A 1 22.18 7.84 -13.19
N THR A 2 22.55 6.58 -12.99
CA THR A 2 21.59 5.48 -12.82
C THR A 2 21.01 5.60 -11.44
N ASP A 3 19.80 6.12 -11.35
CA ASP A 3 18.98 6.05 -10.15
C ASP A 3 18.93 4.57 -9.75
N ASP A 4 19.68 4.21 -8.70
CA ASP A 4 19.72 2.87 -8.13
C ASP A 4 18.39 2.65 -7.40
N ILE A 5 17.31 2.59 -8.19
CA ILE A 5 15.99 2.22 -7.72
C ILE A 5 16.14 0.75 -7.33
N SER A 6 16.38 0.53 -6.04
CA SER A 6 16.42 -0.79 -5.43
C SER A 6 15.20 -1.59 -5.91
N ALA A 7 15.38 -2.90 -6.11
CA ALA A 7 14.30 -3.77 -6.56
C ALA A 7 13.00 -3.58 -5.74
N GLU A 8 13.16 -3.29 -4.43
CA GLU A 8 12.07 -2.94 -3.52
C GLU A 8 11.30 -1.66 -3.92
N ASP A 9 11.97 -0.62 -4.41
CA ASP A 9 11.31 0.61 -4.83
C ASP A 9 10.57 0.42 -6.17
N ARG A 10 11.10 -0.40 -7.08
CA ARG A 10 10.37 -0.81 -8.30
C ARG A 10 9.11 -1.60 -7.97
N GLU A 11 9.21 -2.53 -7.01
CA GLU A 11 8.07 -3.31 -6.51
C GLU A 11 7.02 -2.39 -5.89
N ARG A 12 7.44 -1.44 -5.04
CA ARG A 12 6.57 -0.41 -4.45
C ARG A 12 5.82 0.39 -5.51
N VAL A 13 6.51 0.88 -6.53
CA VAL A 13 5.89 1.68 -7.60
C VAL A 13 4.91 0.85 -8.41
N THR A 14 5.24 -0.42 -8.69
CA THR A 14 4.36 -1.34 -9.41
C THR A 14 3.05 -1.58 -8.64
N LEU A 15 3.16 -1.88 -7.34
CA LEU A 15 1.99 -2.06 -6.48
C LEU A 15 1.16 -0.78 -6.37
N LEU A 16 1.81 0.39 -6.21
CA LEU A 16 1.13 1.68 -6.19
C LEU A 16 0.40 1.99 -7.49
N GLN A 17 0.96 1.64 -8.65
CA GLN A 17 0.27 1.79 -9.93
C GLN A 17 -1.00 0.94 -10.00
N ILE A 18 -0.96 -0.29 -9.49
CA ILE A 18 -2.14 -1.17 -9.45
C ILE A 18 -3.23 -0.55 -8.57
N VAL A 19 -2.86 -0.07 -7.38
CA VAL A 19 -3.81 0.59 -6.46
C VAL A 19 -4.37 1.90 -7.03
N SER A 20 -3.53 2.66 -7.74
CA SER A 20 -3.93 3.95 -8.31
C SER A 20 -4.74 3.81 -9.60
N ARG A 21 -4.61 2.70 -10.33
CA ARG A 21 -5.33 2.47 -11.59
C ARG A 21 -6.84 2.41 -11.40
N SER A 22 -7.31 1.71 -10.37
CA SER A 22 -8.74 1.64 -10.06
C SER A 22 -8.99 1.21 -8.62
N LYS A 23 -10.10 1.71 -8.04
CA LYS A 23 -10.62 1.22 -6.76
C LYS A 23 -10.92 -0.29 -6.79
N ASN A 24 -11.23 -0.84 -7.97
CA ASN A 24 -11.53 -2.26 -8.11
C ASN A 24 -10.25 -3.11 -8.09
N ASP A 25 -9.16 -2.62 -8.67
CA ASP A 25 -7.87 -3.31 -8.68
C ASP A 25 -7.24 -3.37 -7.28
N PHE A 26 -7.43 -2.35 -6.45
CA PHE A 26 -7.07 -2.41 -5.04
C PHE A 26 -7.75 -3.59 -4.31
N LYS A 27 -9.03 -3.84 -4.58
CA LYS A 27 -9.78 -4.95 -3.95
C LYS A 27 -9.34 -6.33 -4.42
N LYS A 28 -8.73 -6.42 -5.61
CA LYS A 28 -8.19 -7.65 -6.20
C LYS A 28 -6.81 -8.02 -5.65
N LEU A 29 -6.14 -7.11 -4.94
CA LEU A 29 -4.87 -7.44 -4.29
C LEU A 29 -5.09 -8.53 -3.23
N THR A 30 -4.24 -9.53 -3.26
CA THR A 30 -4.20 -10.60 -2.26
C THR A 30 -3.63 -10.08 -0.95
N LEU A 31 -3.93 -10.77 0.15
CA LEU A 31 -3.40 -10.48 1.48
C LEU A 31 -1.87 -10.27 1.50
N ASP A 32 -1.13 -11.16 0.83
CA ASP A 32 0.34 -11.08 0.74
C ASP A 32 0.81 -9.79 0.05
N GLN A 33 0.26 -9.48 -1.12
CA GLN A 33 0.53 -8.24 -1.85
C GLN A 33 0.18 -6.97 -1.05
N LEU A 34 -0.87 -7.01 -0.22
CA LEU A 34 -1.25 -5.91 0.66
C LEU A 34 -0.25 -5.73 1.80
N LYS A 35 0.14 -6.81 2.48
CA LYS A 35 1.18 -6.80 3.53
C LYS A 35 2.51 -6.31 2.95
N ARG A 36 2.87 -6.77 1.74
CA ARG A 36 4.07 -6.32 1.04
C ARG A 36 4.04 -4.83 0.74
N LEU A 37 2.93 -4.31 0.22
CA LEU A 37 2.77 -2.88 -0.04
C LEU A 37 2.84 -2.06 1.26
N GLN A 38 2.27 -2.58 2.36
CA GLN A 38 2.36 -1.94 3.67
C GLN A 38 3.83 -1.79 4.11
N GLU A 39 4.59 -2.88 4.14
CA GLU A 39 6.01 -2.85 4.53
C GLU A 39 6.84 -1.88 3.69
N LEU A 40 6.65 -1.90 2.36
CA LEU A 40 7.36 -1.01 1.44
C LEU A 40 7.02 0.47 1.67
N LEU A 41 5.76 0.77 2.02
CA LEU A 41 5.35 2.12 2.36
C LEU A 41 5.91 2.56 3.71
N GLU A 42 5.93 1.67 4.71
CA GLU A 42 6.47 1.95 6.04
C GLU A 42 7.96 2.29 5.98
N LYS A 43 8.75 1.50 5.26
CA LYS A 43 10.18 1.73 5.03
C LYS A 43 10.49 3.04 4.29
N LYS A 44 9.58 3.52 3.43
CA LYS A 44 9.81 4.73 2.65
C LYS A 44 9.64 5.98 3.51
N ASP A 45 10.71 6.76 3.64
CA ASP A 45 10.63 8.07 4.28
C ASP A 45 10.00 9.11 3.33
N TYR A 46 8.90 9.71 3.79
CA TYR A 46 8.25 10.87 3.14
C TYR A 46 8.19 12.06 4.09
N SER A 47 9.05 12.11 5.11
CA SER A 47 9.01 13.18 6.13
C SER A 47 9.21 14.57 5.50
N HIS A 48 9.91 14.61 4.37
CA HIS A 48 10.17 15.82 3.59
C HIS A 48 8.95 16.36 2.84
N ASP A 49 7.89 15.56 2.63
CA ASP A 49 6.69 15.98 1.91
C ASP A 49 5.42 15.67 2.72
N LYS A 50 4.85 16.72 3.32
CA LYS A 50 3.63 16.63 4.15
C LYS A 50 2.43 16.08 3.38
N LYS A 51 2.35 16.31 2.06
CA LYS A 51 1.24 15.83 1.22
C LYS A 51 1.42 14.33 0.94
N ALA A 52 2.63 13.90 0.60
CA ALA A 52 2.99 12.51 0.41
C ALA A 52 2.81 11.72 1.71
N GLN A 53 3.26 12.24 2.85
CA GLN A 53 3.09 11.59 4.15
C GLN A 53 1.61 11.39 4.51
N LYS A 54 0.77 12.43 4.30
CA LYS A 54 -0.69 12.28 4.47
C LYS A 54 -1.28 11.23 3.52
N SER A 55 -0.82 11.20 2.26
CA SER A 55 -1.27 10.22 1.28
C SER A 55 -0.88 8.79 1.67
N LYS A 56 0.38 8.61 2.11
CA LYS A 56 0.91 7.35 2.66
C LYS A 56 0.05 6.86 3.81
N GLN A 57 -0.22 7.72 4.81
CA GLN A 57 -1.01 7.34 5.97
C GLN A 57 -2.43 6.89 5.58
N LYS A 58 -3.08 7.61 4.65
CA LYS A 58 -4.40 7.23 4.14
C LYS A 58 -4.39 5.89 3.41
N LEU A 59 -3.34 5.62 2.64
CA LEU A 59 -3.18 4.37 1.91
C LEU A 59 -2.90 3.21 2.87
N LEU A 60 -2.00 3.39 3.84
CA LEU A 60 -1.74 2.42 4.90
C LEU A 60 -3.03 2.06 5.66
N ASN A 61 -3.85 3.05 6.02
CA ASN A 61 -5.11 2.79 6.71
C ASN A 61 -6.07 1.92 5.87
N LYS A 62 -6.19 2.21 4.56
CA LYS A 62 -7.00 1.39 3.64
C LYS A 62 -6.46 -0.03 3.49
N ILE A 63 -5.14 -0.18 3.42
CA ILE A 63 -4.47 -1.48 3.33
C ILE A 63 -4.75 -2.27 4.60
N ASN A 64 -4.57 -1.66 5.78
CA ASN A 64 -4.83 -2.31 7.07
C ASN A 64 -6.29 -2.73 7.21
N THR A 65 -7.25 -1.87 6.87
CA THR A 65 -8.67 -2.24 6.84
C THR A 65 -8.91 -3.42 5.90
N ARG A 66 -8.30 -3.43 4.71
CA ARG A 66 -8.48 -4.51 3.74
C ARG A 66 -7.83 -5.82 4.20
N ILE A 67 -6.64 -5.76 4.80
CA ILE A 67 -5.97 -6.89 5.44
C ILE A 67 -6.87 -7.46 6.53
N TYR A 68 -7.39 -6.60 7.40
CA TYR A 68 -8.33 -6.99 8.46
C TYR A 68 -9.59 -7.66 7.89
N GLU A 69 -10.23 -7.08 6.88
CA GLU A 69 -11.39 -7.70 6.20
C GLU A 69 -11.06 -9.08 5.60
N LEU A 70 -9.85 -9.28 5.07
CA LEU A 70 -9.42 -10.53 4.45
C LEU A 70 -8.97 -11.58 5.47
N GLU A 71 -8.29 -11.18 6.54
CA GLU A 71 -7.84 -12.09 7.62
C GLU A 71 -8.98 -12.47 8.54
N GLU A 72 -9.87 -11.53 8.87
CA GLU A 72 -11.01 -11.82 9.74
C GLU A 72 -12.25 -12.33 9.00
N GLY A 73 -12.51 -11.92 7.76
CA GLY A 73 -13.51 -12.50 6.86
C GLY A 73 -14.98 -12.64 7.31
N LYS A 74 -15.35 -12.48 8.60
CA LYS A 74 -16.66 -12.84 9.16
C LYS A 74 -17.05 -12.12 10.46
N GLY A 75 -16.57 -10.90 10.71
CA GLY A 75 -16.85 -10.19 11.96
C GLY A 75 -17.26 -8.75 11.76
N ILE A 76 -18.56 -8.48 11.95
CA ILE A 76 -19.17 -7.23 12.42
C ILE A 76 -19.05 -5.94 11.57
N PHE A 77 -20.16 -5.68 10.86
CA PHE A 77 -20.77 -4.36 10.69
C PHE A 77 -20.63 -3.47 11.94
N TYR A 78 -20.34 -2.19 11.73
CA TYR A 78 -20.81 -1.10 12.61
C TYR A 78 -21.22 0.10 11.75
#